data_AF-E1X1N5-F1
#
_entry.id   AF-E1X1N5-F1
#
_cell.length_a   1.000
_cell.length_b   1.000
_cell.length_c   1.000
_cell.angle_alpha   90.00
_cell.angle_beta   90.00
_cell.angle_gamma   90.00
#
_symmetry.space_group_name_H-M   'P 1'
#
loop_
_entity.id
_entity.type
_entity.pdbx_description
1 polymer ?
#
loop_
_entity_poly.entity_id
_entity_poly.type
_entity_poly.pdbx_seq_one_letter_code
_entity_poly.pdbx_strand_id
1 'polypeptide(L)'
;MRTLKCAILLLSLFASSNNFARSPHESESLINNENMAGKIIAAETNYLTGEVDRLTRKLESTLGSLPMDISHTEGKIIAVIANQVERDLEEVKRDIDALTYKRSSDMIYTKLEQIEKDIEMI
;
A
#
# COMPACT_ATOMS: atom_id res chain seq x y z
N MET A 1 54.81 -34.32 0.42
CA MET A 1 53.57 -33.79 1.05
C MET A 1 53.25 -32.32 0.73
N ARG A 2 54.19 -31.48 0.26
CA ARG A 2 53.88 -30.08 -0.11
C ARG A 2 53.15 -29.93 -1.45
N THR A 3 53.42 -30.80 -2.42
CA THR A 3 52.82 -30.76 -3.78
C THR A 3 51.35 -31.19 -3.82
N LEU A 4 50.94 -32.12 -2.96
CA LEU A 4 49.53 -32.58 -2.87
C LEU A 4 48.59 -31.46 -2.36
N LYS A 5 49.07 -30.63 -1.43
CA LYS A 5 48.30 -29.52 -0.86
C LYS A 5 48.00 -28.43 -1.91
N CYS A 6 48.93 -28.20 -2.84
CA CYS A 6 48.75 -27.22 -3.93
C CYS A 6 47.73 -27.69 -4.97
N ALA A 7 47.66 -29.00 -5.26
CA ALA A 7 46.69 -29.55 -6.22
C ALA A 7 45.24 -29.44 -5.72
N ILE A 8 45.02 -29.65 -4.41
CA ILE A 8 43.69 -29.52 -3.78
C ILE A 8 43.21 -28.05 -3.79
N LEU A 9 44.13 -27.10 -3.57
CA LEU A 9 43.84 -25.66 -3.62
C LEU A 9 43.46 -25.19 -5.05
N LEU A 10 44.07 -25.76 -6.08
CA LEU A 10 43.72 -25.45 -7.47
C LEU A 10 42.36 -26.06 -7.87
N LEU A 11 42.04 -27.27 -7.42
CA LEU A 11 40.72 -27.88 -7.65
C LEU A 11 39.57 -27.09 -6.99
N SER A 12 39.79 -26.49 -5.81
CA SER A 12 38.78 -25.64 -5.16
C SER A 12 38.53 -24.30 -5.87
N LEU A 13 39.51 -23.79 -6.62
CA LEU A 13 39.39 -22.54 -7.37
C LEU A 13 38.62 -22.71 -8.69
N PHE A 14 38.66 -23.90 -9.30
CA PHE A 14 37.86 -24.20 -10.50
C PHE A 14 36.46 -24.74 -10.20
N ALA A 15 36.21 -25.27 -8.99
CA ALA A 15 34.87 -25.68 -8.56
C ALA A 15 33.98 -24.49 -8.15
N SER A 16 34.57 -23.34 -7.84
CA SER A 16 33.83 -22.13 -7.41
C SER A 16 33.42 -21.20 -8.56
N SER A 17 33.92 -21.41 -9.78
CA SER A 17 33.55 -20.61 -10.95
C SER A 17 32.48 -21.24 -11.86
N ASN A 18 31.87 -22.37 -11.46
CA ASN A 18 30.92 -23.13 -12.28
C ASN A 18 29.52 -23.27 -11.68
N ASN A 19 29.04 -22.27 -10.93
CA ASN A 19 27.63 -22.17 -10.57
C ASN A 19 27.06 -20.83 -11.02
N PHE A 20 26.80 -20.71 -12.32
CA PHE A 20 25.73 -19.85 -12.82
C PHE A 20 25.17 -20.39 -14.15
N ALA A 21 24.94 -21.70 -14.23
CA ALA A 21 23.93 -22.22 -15.14
C ALA A 21 22.57 -21.95 -14.47
N ARG A 22 22.02 -20.76 -14.71
CA ARG A 22 20.68 -20.34 -14.27
C ARG A 22 19.69 -21.39 -14.76
N SER A 23 19.16 -22.19 -13.83
CA SER A 23 18.21 -23.25 -14.15
C SER A 23 16.97 -22.63 -14.82
N PRO A 24 16.46 -23.17 -15.94
CA PRO A 24 15.24 -22.67 -16.57
C PRO A 24 14.07 -22.56 -15.58
N HIS A 25 14.06 -23.39 -14.53
CA HIS A 25 13.05 -23.40 -13.47
C HIS A 25 13.13 -22.22 -12.49
N GLU A 26 14.26 -21.51 -12.38
CA GLU A 26 14.33 -20.28 -11.56
C GLU A 26 13.62 -19.10 -12.24
N SER A 27 13.55 -19.10 -13.57
CA SER A 27 12.84 -18.07 -14.34
C SER A 27 11.33 -18.13 -14.10
N GLU A 28 10.77 -19.34 -14.07
CA GLU A 28 9.34 -19.55 -13.83
C GLU A 28 8.95 -19.19 -12.39
N SER A 29 9.78 -19.49 -11.39
CA SER A 29 9.49 -19.16 -9.99
C SER A 29 9.55 -17.65 -9.73
N LEU A 30 10.47 -16.92 -10.35
CA LEU A 30 10.55 -15.46 -10.27
C LEU A 30 9.34 -14.79 -10.92
N ILE A 31 8.95 -15.22 -12.13
CA ILE A 31 7.76 -14.70 -12.83
C ILE A 31 6.49 -14.99 -12.03
N ASN A 32 6.37 -16.17 -11.43
CA ASN A 32 5.20 -16.53 -10.64
C ASN A 32 5.10 -15.72 -9.34
N ASN A 33 6.23 -15.43 -8.70
CA ASN A 33 6.28 -14.54 -7.53
C ASN A 33 5.94 -13.08 -7.88
N GLU A 34 6.45 -12.56 -9.00
CA GLU A 34 6.12 -11.21 -9.47
C GLU A 34 4.62 -11.09 -9.82
N ASN A 35 4.05 -12.09 -10.50
CA ASN A 35 2.62 -12.14 -10.80
C ASN A 35 1.76 -12.24 -9.53
N MET A 36 2.21 -13.00 -8.53
CA MET A 36 1.52 -13.10 -7.23
C MET A 36 1.58 -11.78 -6.47
N ALA A 37 2.73 -11.11 -6.45
CA ALA A 37 2.87 -9.79 -5.84
C ALA A 37 1.97 -8.74 -6.53
N GLY A 38 1.90 -8.74 -7.87
CA GLY A 38 1.00 -7.88 -8.62
C GLY A 38 -0.48 -8.12 -8.29
N LYS A 39 -0.89 -9.39 -8.14
CA LYS A 39 -2.27 -9.75 -7.73
C LYS A 39 -2.62 -9.27 -6.32
N ILE A 40 -1.68 -9.38 -5.38
CA ILE A 40 -1.88 -8.92 -4.00
C ILE A 40 -2.05 -7.40 -3.98
N ILE A 41 -1.18 -6.65 -4.67
CA ILE A 41 -1.29 -5.19 -4.76
C ILE A 41 -2.62 -4.78 -5.40
N ALA A 42 -3.02 -5.42 -6.49
CA ALA A 42 -4.29 -5.10 -7.15
C ALA A 42 -5.51 -5.37 -6.24
N ALA A 43 -5.50 -6.46 -5.48
CA ALA A 43 -6.56 -6.75 -4.52
C ALA A 43 -6.61 -5.72 -3.39
N GLU A 44 -5.44 -5.34 -2.85
CA GLU A 44 -5.29 -4.33 -1.81
C GLU A 44 -5.77 -2.95 -2.29
N THR A 45 -5.31 -2.50 -3.46
CA THR A 45 -5.75 -1.26 -4.09
C THR A 45 -7.26 -1.25 -4.26
N ASN A 46 -7.86 -2.32 -4.79
CA ASN A 46 -9.31 -2.41 -4.95
C ASN A 46 -10.07 -2.30 -3.62
N TYR A 47 -9.57 -2.95 -2.57
CA TYR A 47 -10.16 -2.86 -1.23
C TYR A 47 -10.09 -1.43 -0.69
N LEU A 48 -8.91 -0.81 -0.74
CA LEU A 48 -8.68 0.55 -0.23
C LEU A 48 -9.49 1.59 -1.02
N THR A 49 -9.60 1.46 -2.34
CA THR A 49 -10.49 2.31 -3.15
C THR A 49 -11.95 2.15 -2.72
N GLY A 50 -12.38 0.92 -2.45
CA GLY A 50 -13.72 0.65 -1.91
C GLY A 50 -13.99 1.33 -0.56
N GLU A 51 -12.99 1.36 0.33
CA GLU A 51 -13.09 2.07 1.61
C GLU A 51 -13.15 3.59 1.44
N VAL A 52 -12.37 4.16 0.52
CA VAL A 52 -12.47 5.58 0.17
C VAL A 52 -13.87 5.93 -0.33
N ASP A 53 -14.45 5.10 -1.21
CA ASP A 53 -15.81 5.31 -1.73
C ASP A 53 -16.87 5.14 -0.64
N ARG A 54 -16.64 4.26 0.33
CA ARG A 54 -17.51 4.10 1.52
C ARG A 54 -17.49 5.38 2.37
N LEU A 55 -16.30 5.89 2.69
CA LEU A 55 -16.15 7.09 3.53
C LEU A 55 -16.64 8.36 2.83
N THR A 56 -16.44 8.48 1.52
CA THR A 56 -16.99 9.58 0.72
C THR A 56 -18.52 9.62 0.83
N ARG A 57 -19.18 8.47 0.63
CA ARG A 57 -20.64 8.37 0.80
C ARG A 57 -21.10 8.61 2.23
N LYS A 58 -20.30 8.19 3.23
CA LYS A 58 -20.57 8.46 4.65
C LYS A 58 -20.58 9.97 4.91
N LEU A 59 -19.55 10.69 4.44
CA LEU A 59 -19.48 12.15 4.56
C LEU A 59 -20.68 12.85 3.89
N GLU A 60 -20.98 12.50 2.64
CA GLU A 60 -22.13 13.07 1.91
C GLU A 60 -23.45 12.85 2.65
N SER A 61 -23.65 11.64 3.19
CA SER A 61 -24.84 11.31 3.99
C SER A 61 -24.87 12.10 5.30
N THR A 62 -23.75 12.23 6.01
CA THR A 62 -23.67 13.00 7.25
C THR A 62 -24.01 14.47 6.98
N LEU A 63 -23.39 15.08 5.98
CA LEU A 63 -23.66 16.48 5.59
C LEU A 63 -25.11 16.69 5.12
N GLY A 64 -25.67 15.72 4.39
CA GLY A 64 -27.07 15.77 3.95
C GLY A 64 -28.10 15.58 5.09
N SER A 65 -27.68 15.01 6.23
CA SER A 65 -28.53 14.81 7.41
C SER A 65 -28.54 15.99 8.38
N LEU A 66 -27.71 17.01 8.12
CA LEU A 66 -27.60 18.18 8.98
C LEU A 66 -28.91 19.00 8.98
N PRO A 67 -29.34 19.53 10.14
CA PRO A 67 -30.51 20.38 10.21
C PRO A 67 -30.31 21.68 9.43
N MET A 68 -31.37 22.19 8.80
CA MET A 68 -31.31 23.45 8.04
C MET A 68 -31.03 24.67 8.94
N ASP A 69 -31.35 24.57 10.24
CA ASP A 69 -31.23 25.67 11.21
C ASP A 69 -29.93 25.60 12.03
N ILE A 70 -28.81 25.28 11.38
CA ILE A 70 -27.47 25.30 12.00
C ILE A 70 -27.02 26.74 12.27
N SER A 71 -26.45 26.99 13.45
CA SER A 71 -25.87 28.30 13.74
C SER A 71 -24.68 28.58 12.81
N HIS A 72 -24.47 29.86 12.46
CA HIS A 72 -23.37 30.23 11.56
C HIS A 72 -21.99 29.73 12.04
N THR A 73 -21.76 29.73 13.35
CA THR A 73 -20.50 29.25 13.95
C THR A 73 -20.34 27.73 13.80
N GLU A 74 -21.38 26.95 14.10
CA GLU A 74 -21.37 25.49 13.93
C GLU A 74 -21.22 25.12 12.46
N GLY A 75 -21.95 25.79 11.57
CA GLY A 75 -21.85 25.57 10.12
C GLY A 75 -20.44 25.85 9.58
N LYS A 76 -19.76 26.87 10.14
CA LYS A 76 -18.37 27.14 9.80
C LYS A 76 -17.42 26.04 10.29
N ILE A 77 -17.62 25.51 11.50
CA ILE A 77 -16.81 24.40 12.03
C ILE A 77 -17.00 23.15 11.18
N ILE A 78 -18.25 22.79 10.89
CA ILE A 78 -18.60 21.66 10.02
C ILE A 78 -17.97 21.81 8.64
N ALA A 79 -18.06 23.00 8.04
CA ALA A 79 -17.44 23.25 6.74
C ALA A 79 -15.91 23.09 6.79
N VAL A 80 -15.24 23.50 7.88
CA VAL A 80 -13.80 23.31 8.03
C VAL A 80 -13.45 21.82 8.12
N ILE A 81 -14.20 21.04 8.91
CA ILE A 81 -13.97 19.59 9.06
C ILE A 81 -14.25 18.87 7.74
N ALA A 82 -15.38 19.14 7.10
CA ALA A 82 -15.74 18.53 5.82
C ALA A 82 -14.68 18.80 4.73
N ASN A 83 -14.23 20.04 4.59
CA ASN A 83 -13.16 20.39 3.64
C ASN A 83 -11.83 19.71 3.97
N GLN A 84 -11.55 19.43 5.25
CA GLN A 84 -10.35 18.70 5.64
C GLN A 84 -10.49 17.22 5.26
N VAL A 85 -11.62 16.60 5.60
CA VAL A 85 -11.92 15.21 5.23
C VAL A 85 -11.84 14.99 3.72
N GLU A 86 -12.41 15.89 2.90
CA GLU A 86 -12.33 15.79 1.44
C GLU A 86 -10.89 15.82 0.93
N ARG A 87 -10.04 16.70 1.50
CA ARG A 87 -8.61 16.76 1.15
C ARG A 87 -7.88 15.48 1.54
N ASP A 88 -8.18 14.94 2.71
CA ASP A 88 -7.52 13.74 3.24
C ASP A 88 -7.92 12.50 2.44
N LEU A 89 -9.19 12.38 2.03
CA LEU A 89 -9.64 11.33 1.11
C LEU A 89 -8.91 11.41 -0.24
N GLU A 90 -8.70 12.61 -0.77
CA GLU A 90 -7.97 12.80 -2.04
C GLU A 90 -6.46 12.55 -1.90
N GLU A 91 -5.87 12.79 -0.73
CA GLU A 91 -4.51 12.35 -0.42
C GLU A 91 -4.41 10.83 -0.34
N VAL A 92 -5.37 10.18 0.32
CA VAL A 92 -5.41 8.72 0.42
C VAL A 92 -5.55 8.06 -0.95
N LYS A 93 -6.38 8.59 -1.86
CA LYS A 93 -6.44 8.11 -3.25
C LYS A 93 -5.07 8.14 -3.94
N ARG A 94 -4.34 9.26 -3.80
CA ARG A 94 -3.00 9.40 -4.36
C ARG A 94 -1.99 8.44 -3.72
N ASP A 95 -2.12 8.17 -2.42
CA ASP A 95 -1.30 7.19 -1.73
C ASP A 95 -1.61 5.75 -2.18
N ILE A 96 -2.87 5.43 -2.47
CA ILE A 96 -3.31 4.14 -3.04
C ILE A 96 -2.77 3.94 -4.47
N ASP A 97 -2.83 4.98 -5.31
CA ASP A 97 -2.29 4.92 -6.68
C ASP A 97 -0.77 4.71 -6.67
N ALA A 98 -0.10 5.21 -5.63
CA ALA A 98 1.33 5.05 -5.41
C ALA A 98 1.69 3.82 -4.55
N LEU A 99 0.72 2.92 -4.30
CA LEU A 99 0.95 1.69 -3.57
C LEU A 99 1.87 0.78 -4.39
N THR A 100 2.96 0.36 -3.76
CA THR A 100 3.92 -0.58 -4.37
C THR A 100 4.25 -1.66 -3.36
N TYR A 101 4.80 -2.78 -3.81
CA TYR A 101 5.20 -3.89 -2.93
C TYR A 101 6.09 -3.47 -1.74
N LYS A 102 6.85 -2.37 -1.88
CA LYS A 102 7.76 -1.85 -0.84
C LYS A 102 7.13 -0.81 0.08
N ARG A 103 5.98 -0.23 -0.27
CA ARG A 103 5.35 0.85 0.49
C ARG A 103 4.26 0.23 1.36
N SER A 104 4.43 0.31 2.69
CA SER A 104 3.45 -0.23 3.65
C SER A 104 2.10 0.47 3.48
N SER A 105 1.01 -0.32 3.46
CA SER A 105 -0.38 0.15 3.48
C SER A 105 -0.85 0.58 4.88
N ASP A 106 -0.09 0.30 5.95
CA ASP A 106 -0.50 0.58 7.34
C ASP A 106 -0.81 2.06 7.59
N MET A 107 -0.06 2.96 6.95
CA MET A 107 -0.33 4.40 7.03
C MET A 107 -1.66 4.76 6.34
N ILE A 108 -2.00 4.09 5.24
CA ILE A 108 -3.26 4.33 4.53
C ILE A 108 -4.43 3.88 5.42
N TYR A 109 -4.33 2.71 6.03
CA TYR A 109 -5.34 2.22 6.99
C TYR A 109 -5.53 3.18 8.17
N THR A 110 -4.44 3.67 8.74
CA THR A 110 -4.51 4.60 9.87
C THR A 110 -5.15 5.93 9.46
N LYS A 111 -4.82 6.45 8.28
CA LYS A 111 -5.45 7.67 7.74
C LYS A 111 -6.96 7.45 7.50
N LEU A 112 -7.35 6.32 6.92
CA LEU A 112 -8.76 5.98 6.72
C LEU A 112 -9.54 5.90 8.03
N GLU A 113 -8.97 5.29 9.08
CA GLU A 113 -9.58 5.24 10.41
C GLU A 113 -9.73 6.64 11.02
N GLN A 114 -8.73 7.52 10.85
CA GLN A 114 -8.81 8.89 11.33
C GLN A 114 -9.87 9.71 10.59
N ILE A 115 -9.94 9.57 9.27
CA ILE A 115 -11.00 10.18 8.45
C ILE A 115 -12.39 9.72 8.91
N GLU A 116 -12.54 8.42 9.19
CA GLU A 116 -13.82 7.89 9.69
C GLU A 116 -14.24 8.55 11.00
N LYS A 117 -13.30 8.75 11.93
CA LYS A 117 -13.55 9.46 13.20
C LYS A 117 -13.91 10.93 12.98
N ASP A 118 -13.22 11.60 12.06
CA ASP A 118 -13.51 13.01 11.74
C ASP A 118 -14.90 13.18 11.13
N ILE A 119 -15.36 12.22 10.30
CA ILE A 119 -16.75 12.19 9.80
C ILE A 119 -17.76 11.96 10.93
N GLU A 120 -17.44 11.11 11.91
CA GLU A 120 -18.32 10.84 13.06
C GLU A 120 -18.40 12.00 14.07
N MET A 121 -17.49 12.96 13.98
CA MET A 121 -17.52 14.18 14.79
C MET A 121 -18.45 15.26 14.22
N ILE A 122 -18.85 15.16 12.94
CA ILE A 122 -19.78 16.08 12.27
C ILE A 122 -21.22 15.73 12.65
#